data_AF-A0A3Q9RP91-F1
#
_entry.id   AF-A0A3Q9RP91-F1
#
_cell.length_a   1.000
_cell.length_b   1.000
_cell.length_c   1.000
_cell.angle_alpha   90.00
_cell.angle_beta   90.00
_cell.angle_gamma   90.00
#
_symmetry.space_group_name_H-M   'P 1'
#
loop_
_entity.id
_entity.type
_entity.pdbx_description
1 polymer ?
#
loop_
_entity_poly.entity_id
_entity_poly.type
_entity_poly.pdbx_seq_one_letter_code
_entity_poly.pdbx_strand_id
1 'polypeptide(L)' 'MKGFIEVFEKCYHSSRLINVNKIISVLDDQIFVEYPTGVEIIRHEGTYEEIKQKIQEAMES' A
#
# COMPACT_ATOMS: atom_id res chain seq x y z
N MET A 1 -2.31 3.66 16.50
CA MET A 1 -3.56 3.17 15.83
C MET A 1 -3.12 2.10 14.85
N LYS A 2 -3.82 0.98 14.57
CA LYS A 2 -3.27 -0.01 13.60
C LYS A 2 -3.12 0.69 12.25
N GLY A 3 -1.88 0.84 11.78
CA GLY A 3 -1.52 1.74 10.67
C GLY A 3 -2.30 1.48 9.38
N PHE A 4 -2.75 2.55 8.76
CA PHE A 4 -3.32 2.54 7.41
C PHE A 4 -2.57 3.56 6.56
N ILE A 5 -2.39 3.25 5.28
CA ILE A 5 -1.93 4.20 4.28
C ILE A 5 -3.04 4.45 3.26
N GLU A 6 -3.16 5.69 2.81
CA GLU A 6 -3.95 6.02 1.63
C GLU A 6 -3.09 5.87 0.38
N VAL A 7 -3.56 5.10 -0.58
CA VAL A 7 -2.92 4.94 -1.87
C VAL A 7 -3.88 5.36 -2.98
N PHE A 8 -3.36 6.14 -3.91
CA PHE A 8 -4.07 6.43 -5.15
C PHE A 8 -3.76 5.34 -6.16
N GLU A 9 -4.79 4.63 -6.61
CA GLU A 9 -4.66 3.50 -7.51
C GLU A 9 -4.77 3.95 -8.97
N LYS A 10 -3.69 3.73 -9.72
CA LYS A 10 -3.53 4.23 -11.09
C LYS A 10 -4.57 3.67 -12.06
N CYS A 11 -5.01 2.42 -11.84
CA CYS A 11 -5.94 1.74 -12.75
C CYS A 11 -7.39 2.24 -12.65
N TYR A 12 -7.81 2.64 -11.45
CA TYR A 12 -9.19 3.08 -11.18
C TYR A 12 -9.30 4.58 -10.94
N HIS A 13 -8.17 5.29 -10.93
CA HIS A 13 -8.09 6.72 -10.59
C HIS A 13 -8.82 7.05 -9.28
N SER A 14 -8.64 6.20 -8.27
CA SER A 14 -9.34 6.28 -6.99
C SER A 14 -8.40 6.04 -5.82
N SER A 15 -8.66 6.71 -4.69
CA SER A 15 -7.97 6.45 -3.43
C SER A 15 -8.55 5.24 -2.70
N ARG A 16 -7.68 4.48 -2.03
CA ARG A 16 -8.06 3.40 -1.12
C ARG A 16 -7.19 3.39 0.13
N LEU A 17 -7.79 3.02 1.27
CA LEU A 17 -7.06 2.78 2.51
C LEU A 17 -6.60 1.32 2.58
N ILE A 18 -5.30 1.12 2.80
CA ILE A 18 -4.67 -0.19 2.98
C ILE A 18 -4.17 -0.31 4.40
N ASN A 19 -4.47 -1.42 5.06
CA ASN A 19 -3.87 -1.76 6.35
C ASN A 19 -2.43 -2.21 6.14
N VAL A 20 -1.45 -1.51 6.73
CA VAL A 20 -0.02 -1.83 6.53
C VAL A 20 0.35 -3.24 6.99
N ASN A 21 -0.37 -3.80 7.96
CA ASN A 21 -0.11 -5.16 8.44
C ASN A 21 -0.43 -6.25 7.40
N LYS A 22 -1.15 -5.89 6.34
CA LYS A 22 -1.45 -6.80 5.23
C LYS A 22 -0.47 -6.64 4.06
N ILE A 23 0.40 -5.62 4.10
CA ILE A 23 1.38 -5.41 3.04
C ILE A 23 2.51 -6.41 3.25
N ILE A 24 2.70 -7.28 2.27
CA ILE A 24 3.74 -8.32 2.32
C ILE A 24 5.00 -7.91 1.55
N SER A 25 4.86 -7.04 0.55
CA SER A 25 5.98 -6.55 -0.26
C SER A 25 5.60 -5.28 -1.02
N VAL A 26 6.62 -4.53 -1.43
CA VAL A 26 6.53 -3.40 -2.36
C VAL A 26 7.61 -3.57 -3.42
N LEU A 27 7.23 -3.43 -4.69
CA LEU A 27 8.15 -3.50 -5.84
C LEU A 27 7.78 -2.39 -6.82
N ASP A 28 8.71 -1.48 -7.11
CA ASP A 28 8.48 -0.30 -7.94
C ASP A 28 7.22 0.48 -7.50
N ASP A 29 6.18 0.51 -8.33
CA ASP A 29 4.88 1.17 -8.08
C ASP A 29 3.80 0.20 -7.54
N GLN A 30 4.18 -1.02 -7.16
CA GLN A 30 3.26 -2.10 -6.81
C GLN A 30 3.31 -2.43 -5.33
N ILE A 31 2.13 -2.51 -4.72
CA ILE A 31 1.93 -2.90 -3.32
C ILE A 31 1.23 -4.25 -3.30
N PHE A 32 1.88 -5.25 -2.71
CA PHE A 32 1.35 -6.59 -2.57
C PHE A 32 0.65 -6.70 -1.22
N VAL A 33 -0.65 -6.99 -1.24
CA VAL A 33 -1.50 -7.03 -0.05
C VAL A 33 -2.12 -8.41 0.10
N GLU A 34 -1.93 -9.03 1.26
CA GLU A 34 -2.51 -10.33 1.59
C GLU A 34 -3.96 -10.19 2.09
N TYR A 35 -4.87 -10.89 1.40
CA TYR A 35 -6.26 -11.07 1.78
C TYR A 35 -6.59 -12.55 1.94
N PRO A 36 -7.68 -12.91 2.65
CA PRO A 36 -8.11 -14.30 2.76
C PRO A 36 -8.36 -15.00 1.42
N THR A 37 -8.67 -14.23 0.38
CA THR A 37 -8.93 -14.72 -0.98
C THR A 37 -7.68 -14.84 -1.85
N GLY A 38 -6.50 -14.41 -1.35
CA GLY A 38 -5.25 -14.40 -2.09
C GLY A 38 -4.49 -13.07 -1.96
N VAL A 39 -3.48 -12.88 -2.83
CA VAL A 39 -2.69 -11.65 -2.89
C VAL A 39 -3.28 -10.71 -3.92
N GLU A 40 -3.57 -9.47 -3.52
CA GLU A 40 -3.95 -8.38 -4.39
C GLU A 40 -2.72 -7.52 -4.71
N ILE A 41 -2.60 -7.07 -5.96
CA ILE A 41 -1.52 -6.17 -6.40
C ILE A 41 -2.15 -4.81 -6.70
N ILE A 42 -1.78 -3.80 -5.91
CA ILE A 42 -2.30 -2.44 -6.05
C ILE A 42 -1.21 -1.57 -6.69
N ARG A 43 -1.53 -0.95 -7.83
CA ARG A 43 -0.61 -0.05 -8.54
C ARG A 43 -0.79 1.38 -8.06
N HIS A 44 0.19 1.86 -7.29
CA HIS A 44 0.20 3.22 -6.75
C HIS A 44 0.76 4.23 -7.77
N GLU A 45 0.21 5.44 -7.78
CA GLU A 45 0.82 6.57 -8.49
C GLU A 45 1.96 7.19 -7.65
N GLY A 46 3.05 6.45 -7.48
CA GLY A 46 4.23 6.89 -6.75
C GLY A 46 5.41 5.94 -6.91
N THR A 47 6.58 6.38 -6.48
CA THR A 47 7.82 5.60 -6.49
C THR A 47 7.88 4.64 -5.31
N TYR A 48 8.75 3.62 -5.42
CA TYR A 48 9.04 2.69 -4.33
C TYR A 48 9.40 3.40 -3.02
N GLU A 49 10.24 4.44 -3.07
CA GLU A 49 10.68 5.17 -1.87
C GLU A 49 9.53 5.95 -1.23
N GLU A 50 8.64 6.57 -2.01
CA GLU A 50 7.46 7.26 -1.49
C GLU A 50 6.49 6.29 -0.81
N ILE A 51 6.27 5.11 -1.40
CA ILE A 51 5.43 4.06 -0.79
C ILE A 51 6.04 3.59 0.52
N LYS A 52 7.34 3.31 0.51
CA LYS A 52 8.08 2.81 1.68
C LYS A 52 8.06 3.82 2.82
N GLN A 53 8.26 5.11 2.52
CA GLN A 53 8.18 6.17 3.51
C GLN A 53 6.77 6.25 4.14
N LYS A 54 5.71 6.23 3.32
CA LYS A 54 4.32 6.22 3.83
C LYS A 54 4.04 5.03 4.75
N ILE A 55 4.53 3.84 4.40
CA ILE A 55 4.38 2.64 5.24
C ILE A 55 5.10 2.82 6.57
N GLN A 56 6.34 3.33 6.56
CA GLN A 56 7.12 3.54 7.77
C GLN A 56 6.44 4.54 8.71
N GLU A 57 6.01 5.69 8.21
CA GLU A 57 5.29 6.71 8.99
C GLU A 57 4.00 6.15 9.61
N ALA A 58 3.27 5.31 8.87
CA ALA A 58 2.06 4.66 9.36
C ALA A 58 2.32 3.57 10.41
N MET A 59 3.52 2.96 10.44
CA MET A 59 3.90 1.97 11.45
C MET A 59 4.40 2.60 12.76
N GLU A 60 4.92 3.83 12.70
CA GLU A 60 5.45 4.56 13.86
C GLU A 60 4.38 5.39 14.62
N SER A 61 3.14 5.45 14.10
CA SER A 61 2.00 6.24 14.62
C SER A 61 0.97 5.46 15.47
#